data_AF-A0A3L6RR81-F1
#
_entry.id   AF-A0A3L6RR81-F1
#
_cell.length_a   1.000
_cell.length_b   1.000
_cell.length_c   1.000
_cell.angle_alpha   90.00
_cell.angle_beta   90.00
_cell.angle_gamma   90.00
#
_symmetry.space_group_name_H-M   'P 1'
#
loop_
_entity.id
_entity.type
_entity.pdbx_description
1 polymer ?
#
loop_
_entity_poly.entity_id
_entity_poly.type
_entity_poly.pdbx_seq_one_letter_code
_entity_poly.pdbx_strand_id
1 'polypeptide(L)'
;MKLGTVISVCGDGQRKSRLVKTLYNRIWLHSGNLEGGVKFGNLKWVPVVGGQHEELNLLDLSRRMALPLDYWGFYDGDLDHLLSIFSGAFEHLNEVPVQDVIREDVMTKEIREYLNDNSNSLVVIHGLRSTKDWDVIKSNFLLPEIRSHCCFVIVTDDEDVARYCVDGNEERLVRVMMTSHGDDGVIMTSDGRSQGRMLPYKREAAIGQMTSIYDRYDRYHHTSNQRQRNHDMRINMLMSRETDTQRVLSVFGMAGVGKSAMVEWSYGQKILHPVHRRFNEYCWVEIPHPFSLEELSWRLLQQLHWDNAELMEAAMVSIIDERRDIIQVCKMRLKLSMGCLLVLDGVRSTEDWNAINAVFCLSQPTIYQNYTYTIVITDDRSVATHCVNHNADKVFNVWGLEADDALRLFHRKTYDLLHLYYRALGGDFDLKDLKNLGWE
;
A
#
# COMPACT_ATOMS: atom_id res chain seq x y z
N MET A 1 21.84 -12.97 2.10
CA MET A 1 21.23 -13.57 3.31
C MET A 1 21.67 -15.01 3.45
N LYS A 2 22.07 -15.44 4.64
CA LYS A 2 22.44 -16.84 4.98
C LYS A 2 21.91 -17.17 6.38
N LEU A 3 21.74 -18.45 6.70
CA LEU A 3 21.43 -18.88 8.07
C LEU A 3 22.60 -18.53 9.01
N GLY A 4 22.31 -18.29 10.29
CA GLY A 4 23.32 -17.89 11.27
C GLY A 4 23.75 -16.43 11.18
N THR A 5 23.13 -15.65 10.29
CA THR A 5 23.46 -14.24 10.08
C THR A 5 22.43 -13.30 10.68
N VAL A 6 22.95 -12.19 11.19
CA VAL A 6 22.18 -11.00 11.55
C VAL A 6 22.55 -9.94 10.53
N ILE A 7 21.56 -9.35 9.89
CA ILE A 7 21.70 -8.20 8.99
C ILE A 7 20.98 -7.05 9.67
N SER A 8 21.59 -5.86 9.70
CA SER A 8 20.91 -4.67 10.18
C SER A 8 20.72 -3.66 9.07
N VAL A 9 19.57 -3.01 9.07
CA VAL A 9 19.15 -2.02 8.08
C VAL A 9 18.77 -0.74 8.81
N CYS A 10 19.50 0.33 8.53
CA CYS A 10 19.26 1.66 9.09
C CYS A 10 19.08 2.72 7.99
N GLY A 11 18.50 3.86 8.37
CA GLY A 11 18.24 4.97 7.46
C GLY A 11 17.05 5.81 7.89
N ASP A 12 16.92 7.00 7.33
CA ASP A 12 15.87 7.95 7.72
C ASP A 12 14.50 7.62 7.05
N GLY A 13 13.43 7.81 7.80
CA GLY A 13 12.04 7.67 7.35
C GLY A 13 11.57 6.23 7.01
N GLN A 14 10.50 6.14 6.21
CA GLN A 14 9.81 4.87 5.90
C GLN A 14 10.54 3.99 4.88
N ARG A 15 11.62 4.47 4.24
CA ARG A 15 12.25 3.80 3.09
C ARG A 15 12.97 2.50 3.46
N LYS A 16 13.67 2.44 4.59
CA LYS A 16 14.28 1.20 5.10
C LYS A 16 13.22 0.12 5.34
N SER A 17 12.09 0.50 5.92
CA SER A 17 10.99 -0.42 6.19
C SER A 17 10.39 -0.90 4.89
N ARG A 18 10.22 -0.02 3.88
CA ARG A 18 9.82 -0.43 2.52
C ARG A 18 10.80 -1.43 1.91
N LEU A 19 12.11 -1.17 1.94
CA LEU A 19 13.12 -2.06 1.39
C LEU A 19 13.03 -3.48 1.99
N VAL A 20 12.97 -3.57 3.32
CA VAL A 20 12.91 -4.87 4.00
C VAL A 20 11.56 -5.54 3.78
N LYS A 21 10.45 -4.80 3.74
CA LYS A 21 9.12 -5.34 3.39
C LYS A 21 9.08 -5.88 1.96
N THR A 22 9.66 -5.17 0.99
CA THR A 22 9.79 -5.66 -0.40
C THR A 22 10.60 -6.95 -0.48
N LEU A 23 11.74 -7.03 0.21
CA LEU A 23 12.56 -8.24 0.26
C LEU A 23 11.79 -9.41 0.91
N TYR A 24 11.16 -9.17 2.05
CA TYR A 24 10.35 -10.15 2.77
C TYR A 24 9.22 -10.71 1.90
N ASN A 25 8.50 -9.83 1.20
CA ASN A 25 7.45 -10.24 0.24
C ASN A 25 7.99 -11.08 -0.89
N ARG A 26 9.14 -10.69 -1.46
CA ARG A 26 9.75 -11.45 -2.54
C ARG A 26 10.06 -12.88 -2.10
N ILE A 27 10.65 -13.05 -0.92
CA ILE A 27 10.96 -14.38 -0.37
C ILE A 27 9.67 -15.17 -0.12
N TRP A 28 8.67 -14.53 0.47
CA TRP A 28 7.39 -15.17 0.78
C TRP A 28 6.62 -15.61 -0.48
N LEU A 29 6.53 -14.74 -1.51
CA LEU A 29 5.84 -15.03 -2.77
C LEU A 29 6.49 -16.19 -3.54
N HIS A 30 7.82 -16.34 -3.44
CA HIS A 30 8.54 -17.46 -4.06
C HIS A 30 8.59 -18.70 -3.16
N SER A 31 7.62 -18.87 -2.25
CA SER A 31 7.54 -20.01 -1.33
C SER A 31 8.83 -20.21 -0.51
N GLY A 32 9.44 -19.11 -0.08
CA GLY A 32 10.67 -19.10 0.68
C GLY A 32 11.95 -19.08 -0.13
N ASN A 33 11.89 -19.18 -1.46
CA ASN A 33 13.08 -19.21 -2.30
C ASN A 33 13.64 -17.81 -2.56
N LEU A 34 14.94 -17.65 -2.37
CA LEU A 34 15.72 -16.53 -2.90
C LEU A 34 16.52 -17.08 -4.09
N GLU A 35 16.51 -16.40 -5.25
CA GLU A 35 17.29 -16.84 -6.42
C GLU A 35 18.77 -17.07 -6.04
N GLY A 36 19.25 -18.31 -6.20
CA GLY A 36 20.62 -18.70 -5.86
C GLY A 36 20.94 -18.76 -4.35
N GLY A 37 19.93 -18.78 -3.46
CA GLY A 37 20.10 -18.66 -2.01
C GLY A 37 19.39 -19.71 -1.14
N VAL A 38 19.38 -19.46 0.19
CA VAL A 38 18.72 -20.29 1.21
C VAL A 38 17.20 -20.24 1.03
N LYS A 39 16.55 -21.41 1.08
CA LYS A 39 15.09 -21.51 1.18
C LYS A 39 14.64 -21.33 2.62
N PHE A 40 13.78 -20.34 2.87
CA PHE A 40 13.17 -20.08 4.16
C PHE A 40 11.80 -20.76 4.26
N GLY A 41 11.64 -21.70 5.17
CA GLY A 41 10.35 -22.37 5.40
C GLY A 41 9.41 -21.57 6.29
N ASN A 42 9.95 -20.60 7.03
CA ASN A 42 9.18 -19.76 7.93
C ASN A 42 9.62 -18.29 7.81
N LEU A 43 8.65 -17.39 7.77
CA LEU A 43 8.85 -15.95 7.61
C LEU A 43 8.08 -15.25 8.72
N LYS A 44 8.81 -14.50 9.57
CA LYS A 44 8.24 -13.77 10.70
C LYS A 44 8.58 -12.29 10.59
N TRP A 45 7.56 -11.44 10.62
CA TRP A 45 7.68 -10.00 10.77
C TRP A 45 7.22 -9.58 12.16
N VAL A 46 8.13 -9.01 12.94
CA VAL A 46 7.94 -8.80 14.38
C VAL A 46 8.20 -7.33 14.70
N PRO A 47 7.16 -6.51 14.86
CA PRO A 47 7.31 -5.13 15.32
C PRO A 47 7.69 -5.12 16.81
N VAL A 48 8.63 -4.26 17.19
CA VAL A 48 8.89 -3.89 18.58
C VAL A 48 7.92 -2.77 18.95
N VAL A 49 6.99 -3.04 19.87
CA VAL A 49 5.97 -2.07 20.30
C VAL A 49 6.38 -1.50 21.66
N GLY A 50 6.41 -0.16 21.75
CA GLY A 50 6.78 0.58 22.96
C GLY A 50 7.14 2.05 22.68
N GLY A 51 6.91 2.92 23.65
CA GLY A 51 7.32 4.32 23.61
C GLY A 51 8.85 4.52 23.69
N GLN A 52 9.35 5.73 23.43
CA GLN A 52 10.80 6.05 23.47
C GLN A 52 11.48 5.79 24.84
N HIS A 53 10.70 5.55 25.90
CA HIS A 53 11.19 5.34 27.27
C HIS A 53 10.65 4.06 27.93
N GLU A 54 9.99 3.19 27.18
CA GLU A 54 9.48 1.92 27.70
C GLU A 54 10.50 0.80 27.41
N GLU A 55 10.73 -0.06 28.40
CA GLU A 55 11.56 -1.27 28.23
C GLU A 55 10.87 -2.25 27.26
N LEU A 56 11.67 -3.04 26.53
CA LEU A 56 11.15 -4.10 25.66
C LEU A 56 10.23 -5.05 26.43
N ASN A 57 8.97 -5.14 26.00
CA ASN A 57 8.05 -6.17 26.47
C ASN A 57 8.34 -7.49 25.75
N LEU A 58 9.17 -8.34 26.37
CA LEU A 58 9.62 -9.60 25.78
C LEU A 58 8.46 -10.59 25.60
N LEU A 59 7.46 -10.58 26.48
CA LEU A 59 6.24 -11.37 26.34
C LEU A 59 5.43 -10.97 25.08
N ASP A 60 5.24 -9.67 24.84
CA ASP A 60 4.57 -9.16 23.62
C ASP A 60 5.34 -9.55 22.35
N LEU A 61 6.67 -9.36 22.36
CA LEU A 61 7.54 -9.75 21.24
C LEU A 61 7.43 -11.27 20.95
N SER A 62 7.45 -12.10 22.00
CA SER A 62 7.35 -13.56 21.89
C SER A 62 5.99 -13.99 21.34
N ARG A 63 4.90 -13.36 21.80
CA ARG A 63 3.55 -13.61 21.27
C ARG A 63 3.46 -13.23 19.79
N ARG A 64 4.06 -12.12 19.38
CA ARG A 64 4.12 -11.69 17.97
C ARG A 64 4.92 -12.66 17.10
N MET A 65 6.01 -13.22 17.62
CA MET A 65 6.78 -14.27 16.93
C MET A 65 5.98 -15.57 16.75
N ALA A 66 5.06 -15.88 17.67
CA ALA A 66 4.26 -17.10 17.66
C ALA A 66 3.15 -17.08 16.62
N LEU A 67 2.68 -15.88 16.26
CA LEU A 67 1.52 -15.76 15.40
C LEU A 67 1.82 -16.34 14.00
N PRO A 68 0.89 -17.14 13.42
CA PRO A 68 0.97 -17.61 12.05
C PRO A 68 0.58 -16.47 11.08
N LEU A 69 1.37 -15.39 11.11
CA LEU A 69 1.18 -14.20 10.26
C LEU A 69 1.59 -14.41 8.81
N ASP A 70 1.87 -15.65 8.43
CA ASP A 70 2.16 -16.11 7.08
C ASP A 70 1.10 -15.59 6.08
N TYR A 71 -0.13 -15.32 6.55
CA TYR A 71 -1.25 -14.76 5.79
C TYR A 71 -1.39 -13.21 5.81
N TRP A 72 -0.71 -12.50 6.72
CA TRP A 72 -0.92 -11.07 6.97
C TRP A 72 0.35 -10.20 6.80
N GLY A 73 1.52 -10.82 6.61
CA GLY A 73 2.73 -10.22 6.05
C GLY A 73 3.46 -9.21 6.94
N PHE A 74 2.79 -8.14 7.38
CA PHE A 74 3.38 -6.97 8.04
C PHE A 74 2.44 -6.33 9.07
N TYR A 75 1.77 -7.15 9.87
CA TYR A 75 0.88 -6.60 10.88
C TYR A 75 1.70 -5.99 12.00
N ASP A 76 1.84 -4.66 11.96
CA ASP A 76 2.54 -3.88 12.99
C ASP A 76 1.62 -3.56 14.19
N GLY A 77 0.40 -4.12 14.23
CA GLY A 77 -0.74 -3.69 15.05
C GLY A 77 -0.94 -4.18 16.46
N ASP A 78 -2.06 -3.75 17.06
CA ASP A 78 -2.43 -4.12 18.42
C ASP A 78 -2.51 -5.65 18.55
N LEU A 79 -1.83 -6.18 19.57
CA LEU A 79 -1.72 -7.60 19.85
C LEU A 79 -3.07 -8.17 20.29
N ASP A 80 -3.88 -7.42 21.04
CA ASP A 80 -5.18 -7.92 21.49
C ASP A 80 -6.14 -8.11 20.30
N HIS A 81 -6.07 -7.21 19.32
CA HIS A 81 -6.79 -7.37 18.06
C HIS A 81 -6.28 -8.59 17.27
N LEU A 82 -4.97 -8.86 17.24
CA LEU A 82 -4.44 -10.09 16.62
C LEU A 82 -4.95 -11.34 17.32
N LEU A 83 -4.84 -11.39 18.64
CA LEU A 83 -5.27 -12.54 19.43
C LEU A 83 -6.77 -12.80 19.26
N SER A 84 -7.59 -11.75 19.08
CA SER A 84 -9.01 -11.91 18.77
C SER A 84 -9.29 -12.54 17.40
N ILE A 85 -8.42 -12.31 16.41
CA ILE A 85 -8.52 -12.91 15.07
C ILE A 85 -8.05 -14.37 15.09
N PHE A 86 -7.06 -14.69 15.92
CA PHE A 86 -6.39 -15.99 15.97
C PHE A 86 -6.83 -16.88 17.13
N SER A 87 -7.94 -16.58 17.80
CA SER A 87 -8.40 -17.35 18.99
C SER A 87 -8.60 -18.85 18.73
N GLY A 88 -8.75 -19.28 17.46
CA GLY A 88 -8.78 -20.69 17.05
C GLY A 88 -7.47 -21.27 16.49
N ALA A 89 -6.47 -20.44 16.16
CA ALA A 89 -5.20 -20.92 15.57
C ALA A 89 -4.21 -21.47 16.62
N PHE A 90 -4.49 -21.23 17.90
CA PHE A 90 -3.72 -21.71 19.04
C PHE A 90 -4.36 -22.93 19.72
N GLU A 91 -5.22 -23.70 19.04
CA GLU A 91 -5.85 -24.91 19.62
C GLU A 91 -4.84 -25.93 20.19
N HIS A 92 -3.59 -25.95 19.69
CA HIS A 92 -2.51 -26.79 20.23
C HIS A 92 -1.82 -26.21 21.49
N LEU A 93 -2.02 -24.92 21.78
CA LEU A 93 -1.62 -24.26 23.03
C LEU A 93 -2.82 -24.12 24.01
N ASN A 94 -4.05 -24.43 23.56
CA ASN A 94 -5.30 -24.34 24.34
C ASN A 94 -5.55 -25.51 25.30
N GLU A 95 -4.57 -26.37 25.59
CA GLU A 95 -4.67 -27.20 26.81
C GLU A 95 -4.49 -26.36 28.09
N VAL A 96 -4.10 -25.08 27.97
CA VAL A 96 -4.07 -24.13 29.07
C VAL A 96 -5.30 -23.23 29.02
N PRO A 97 -6.16 -23.21 30.07
CA PRO A 97 -7.36 -22.39 30.08
C PRO A 97 -7.00 -20.90 29.99
N VAL A 98 -7.83 -20.15 29.23
CA VAL A 98 -7.72 -18.72 28.86
C VAL A 98 -7.65 -17.75 30.07
N GLN A 99 -7.56 -18.25 31.30
CA GLN A 99 -7.36 -17.48 32.53
C GLN A 99 -5.94 -17.57 33.10
N ASP A 100 -5.08 -18.46 32.60
CA ASP A 100 -3.69 -18.50 33.05
C ASP A 100 -2.87 -17.50 32.25
N VAL A 101 -2.35 -16.49 32.94
CA VAL A 101 -1.35 -15.57 32.42
C VAL A 101 -0.14 -16.41 31.97
N ILE A 102 -0.03 -16.68 30.67
CA ILE A 102 1.16 -17.34 30.11
C ILE A 102 2.36 -16.50 30.53
N ARG A 103 3.19 -17.08 31.40
CA ARG A 103 4.37 -16.43 31.94
C ARG A 103 5.39 -16.26 30.81
N GLU A 104 6.12 -15.16 30.85
CA GLU A 104 7.12 -14.79 29.83
C GLU A 104 8.14 -15.91 29.58
N ASP A 105 8.62 -16.58 30.62
CA ASP A 105 9.58 -17.68 30.55
C ASP A 105 9.05 -18.89 29.77
N VAL A 106 7.77 -19.22 29.94
CA VAL A 106 7.09 -20.31 29.21
C VAL A 106 6.95 -19.97 27.74
N MET A 107 6.43 -18.77 27.44
CA MET A 107 6.24 -18.31 26.05
C MET A 107 7.57 -18.22 25.29
N THR A 108 8.61 -17.70 25.93
CA THR A 108 9.94 -17.57 25.32
C THR A 108 10.52 -18.94 25.00
N LYS A 109 10.32 -19.93 25.89
CA LYS A 109 10.78 -21.31 25.68
C LYS A 109 10.08 -21.96 24.47
N GLU A 110 8.76 -21.84 24.38
CA GLU A 110 7.98 -22.39 23.26
C GLU A 110 8.42 -21.79 21.91
N ILE A 111 8.66 -20.47 21.86
CA ILE A 111 9.17 -19.83 20.64
C ILE A 111 10.56 -20.34 20.26
N ARG A 112 11.44 -20.59 21.22
CA ARG A 112 12.77 -21.15 20.94
C ARG A 112 12.67 -22.55 20.35
N GLU A 113 11.84 -23.41 20.92
CA GLU A 113 11.57 -24.76 20.40
C GLU A 113 10.98 -24.67 19.00
N TYR A 114 10.01 -23.79 18.79
CA TYR A 114 9.42 -23.54 17.47
C TYR A 114 10.45 -23.05 16.44
N LEU A 115 11.29 -22.06 16.76
CA LEU A 115 12.33 -21.57 15.84
C LEU A 115 13.42 -22.60 15.55
N ASN A 116 13.64 -23.54 16.47
CA ASN A 116 14.61 -24.62 16.34
C ASN A 116 14.06 -25.80 15.50
N ASP A 117 12.79 -26.17 15.70
CA ASP A 117 12.18 -27.34 15.07
C ASP A 117 11.63 -27.05 13.66
N ASN A 118 11.41 -25.77 13.32
CA ASN A 118 10.89 -25.39 12.01
C ASN A 118 11.99 -25.15 10.97
N SER A 119 11.66 -25.54 9.73
CA SER A 119 12.41 -25.23 8.51
C SER A 119 12.92 -23.79 8.50
N ASN A 120 14.22 -23.59 8.31
CA ASN A 120 14.93 -22.33 8.05
C ASN A 120 14.07 -21.05 8.18
N SER A 121 14.24 -20.27 9.25
CA SER A 121 13.42 -19.10 9.53
C SER A 121 14.08 -17.79 9.10
N LEU A 122 13.31 -16.87 8.52
CA LEU A 122 13.67 -15.46 8.37
C LEU A 122 12.86 -14.64 9.38
N VAL A 123 13.54 -14.01 10.34
CA VAL A 123 12.91 -13.20 11.39
C VAL A 123 13.30 -11.74 11.19
N VAL A 124 12.33 -10.89 10.87
CA VAL A 124 12.52 -9.44 10.75
C VAL A 124 12.03 -8.78 12.03
N ILE A 125 12.93 -8.09 12.74
CA ILE A 125 12.61 -7.30 13.92
C ILE A 125 12.58 -5.83 13.51
N HIS A 126 11.40 -5.22 13.55
CA HIS A 126 11.17 -3.85 13.09
C HIS A 126 10.99 -2.89 14.26
N GLY A 127 11.66 -1.75 14.21
CA GLY A 127 11.48 -0.67 15.18
C GLY A 127 12.31 -0.79 16.45
N LEU A 128 13.42 -1.53 16.42
CA LEU A 128 14.33 -1.64 17.57
C LEU A 128 14.95 -0.28 17.90
N ARG A 129 14.90 0.15 19.16
CA ARG A 129 15.29 1.52 19.56
C ARG A 129 16.55 1.61 20.42
N SER A 130 16.99 0.52 21.04
CA SER A 130 18.16 0.54 21.92
C SER A 130 19.02 -0.72 21.81
N THR A 131 20.30 -0.57 22.17
CA THR A 131 21.25 -1.69 22.26
C THR A 131 20.92 -2.64 23.42
N LYS A 132 20.30 -2.12 24.48
CA LYS A 132 19.83 -2.94 25.62
C LYS A 132 18.72 -3.91 25.20
N ASP A 133 17.75 -3.43 24.42
CA ASP A 133 16.68 -4.28 23.89
C ASP A 133 17.26 -5.34 22.95
N TRP A 134 18.28 -5.00 22.18
CA TRP A 134 19.01 -5.98 21.38
C TRP A 134 19.67 -7.06 22.24
N ASP A 135 20.30 -6.70 23.35
CA ASP A 135 20.95 -7.68 24.24
C ASP A 135 19.93 -8.67 24.83
N VAL A 136 18.73 -8.19 25.18
CA VAL A 136 17.60 -9.05 25.60
C VAL A 136 17.18 -10.00 24.47
N ILE A 137 17.00 -9.50 23.25
CA ILE A 137 16.62 -10.34 22.09
C ILE A 137 17.73 -11.36 21.77
N LYS A 138 18.98 -10.92 21.77
CA LYS A 138 20.16 -11.73 21.45
C LYS A 138 20.34 -12.87 22.44
N SER A 139 20.23 -12.58 23.74
CA SER A 139 20.35 -13.60 24.80
C SER A 139 19.21 -14.62 24.79
N ASN A 140 18.03 -14.26 24.28
CA ASN A 140 16.86 -15.14 24.27
C ASN A 140 16.68 -15.94 22.97
N PHE A 141 17.01 -15.36 21.80
CA PHE A 141 16.64 -15.95 20.51
C PHE A 141 17.83 -16.21 19.56
N LEU A 142 19.04 -15.75 19.89
CA LEU A 142 20.26 -15.99 19.08
C LEU A 142 21.21 -17.01 19.72
N LEU A 143 20.65 -17.93 20.52
CA LEU A 143 21.37 -19.09 21.05
C LEU A 143 21.95 -19.93 19.89
N PRO A 144 23.11 -20.59 20.07
CA PRO A 144 23.80 -21.32 18.99
C PRO A 144 22.90 -22.28 18.21
N GLU A 145 21.98 -22.95 18.90
CA GLU A 145 21.02 -23.92 18.36
C GLU A 145 20.01 -23.25 17.43
N ILE A 146 19.45 -22.10 17.83
CA ILE A 146 18.47 -21.35 17.04
C ILE A 146 19.15 -20.61 15.89
N ARG A 147 20.35 -20.09 16.15
CA ARG A 147 21.12 -19.28 15.22
C ARG A 147 21.43 -20.06 13.94
N SER A 148 21.76 -21.35 14.00
CA SER A 148 22.06 -22.15 12.80
C SER A 148 20.87 -22.29 11.84
N HIS A 149 19.63 -22.09 12.30
CA HIS A 149 18.41 -22.24 11.52
C HIS A 149 17.70 -20.91 11.22
N CYS A 150 18.20 -19.79 11.75
CA CYS A 150 17.56 -18.49 11.59
C CYS A 150 18.45 -17.48 10.86
N CYS A 151 17.82 -16.61 10.08
CA CYS A 151 18.38 -15.37 9.57
C CYS A 151 17.61 -14.22 10.23
N PHE A 152 18.30 -13.32 10.91
CA PHE A 152 17.69 -12.15 11.54
C PHE A 152 17.94 -10.90 10.70
N VAL A 153 16.89 -10.10 10.50
CA VAL A 153 16.99 -8.76 9.90
C VAL A 153 16.48 -7.74 10.90
N ILE A 154 17.35 -6.84 11.31
CA ILE A 154 17.02 -5.79 12.28
C ILE A 154 16.80 -4.49 11.53
N VAL A 155 15.62 -3.89 11.67
CA VAL A 155 15.29 -2.60 11.08
C VAL A 155 15.17 -1.56 12.19
N THR A 156 16.03 -0.55 12.15
CA THR A 156 16.09 0.51 13.17
C THR A 156 16.30 1.88 12.53
N ASP A 157 15.82 2.93 13.21
CA ASP A 157 16.09 4.32 12.85
C ASP A 157 17.51 4.74 13.27
N ASP A 158 18.08 4.08 14.28
CA ASP A 158 19.34 4.45 14.92
C ASP A 158 20.51 3.65 14.32
N GLU A 159 21.46 4.37 13.73
CA GLU A 159 22.63 3.79 13.10
C GLU A 159 23.57 3.07 14.08
N ASP A 160 23.71 3.59 15.30
CA ASP A 160 24.58 3.01 16.31
C ASP A 160 23.98 1.72 16.85
N VAL A 161 22.65 1.69 17.04
CA VAL A 161 21.92 0.45 17.32
C VAL A 161 22.11 -0.56 16.19
N ALA A 162 21.99 -0.12 14.93
CA ALA A 162 22.14 -0.99 13.77
C ALA A 162 23.53 -1.63 13.70
N ARG A 163 24.58 -0.83 13.91
CA ARG A 163 25.97 -1.27 13.95
C ARG A 163 26.23 -2.23 15.11
N TYR A 164 25.63 -1.96 16.27
CA TYR A 164 25.73 -2.83 17.44
C TYR A 164 25.07 -4.20 17.18
N CYS A 165 23.92 -4.24 16.50
CA CYS A 165 23.22 -5.49 16.19
C CYS A 165 24.02 -6.48 15.35
N VAL A 166 24.96 -5.98 14.54
CA VAL A 166 25.83 -6.80 13.69
C VAL A 166 27.21 -7.02 14.28
N ASP A 167 27.40 -6.75 15.58
CA ASP A 167 28.67 -6.85 16.29
C ASP A 167 29.80 -6.04 15.60
N GLY A 168 29.45 -4.88 15.03
CA GLY A 168 30.37 -4.01 14.29
C GLY A 168 30.77 -4.52 12.89
N ASN A 169 30.16 -5.61 12.40
CA ASN A 169 30.43 -6.12 11.06
C ASN A 169 29.73 -5.27 9.98
N GLU A 170 30.48 -4.35 9.38
CA GLU A 170 29.97 -3.44 8.35
C GLU A 170 29.45 -4.16 7.08
N GLU A 171 29.88 -5.39 6.75
CA GLU A 171 29.32 -6.16 5.60
C GLU A 171 27.85 -6.55 5.80
N ARG A 172 27.40 -6.55 7.06
CA ARG A 172 26.04 -6.92 7.45
C ARG A 172 25.17 -5.69 7.74
N LEU A 173 25.73 -4.49 7.59
CA LEU A 173 25.04 -3.22 7.82
C LEU A 173 24.63 -2.60 6.47
N VAL A 174 23.32 -2.37 6.31
CA VAL A 174 22.74 -1.75 5.11
C VAL A 174 22.25 -0.36 5.45
N ARG A 175 22.79 0.65 4.76
CA ARG A 175 22.43 2.06 4.97
C ARG A 175 21.56 2.55 3.83
N VAL A 176 20.39 3.09 4.18
CA VAL A 176 19.44 3.67 3.22
C VAL A 176 19.44 5.19 3.38
N MET A 177 19.96 5.90 2.38
CA MET A 177 20.14 7.37 2.41
C MET A 177 19.28 8.11 1.39
N MET A 178 19.01 9.39 1.67
CA MET A 178 18.38 10.35 0.75
C MET A 178 19.43 10.93 -0.22
N THR A 179 19.09 10.99 -1.50
CA THR A 179 19.81 11.85 -2.45
C THR A 179 19.16 13.23 -2.50
N SER A 180 19.94 14.24 -2.89
CA SER A 180 19.52 15.64 -3.04
C SER A 180 18.38 15.88 -4.05
N HIS A 181 17.85 14.84 -4.71
CA HIS A 181 16.77 14.93 -5.69
C HIS A 181 15.48 14.23 -5.26
N GLY A 182 15.33 13.87 -3.98
CA GLY A 182 14.03 13.53 -3.37
C GLY A 182 13.42 12.17 -3.77
N ASP A 183 13.76 11.60 -4.93
CA ASP A 183 13.09 10.39 -5.44
C ASP A 183 13.98 9.13 -5.49
N ASP A 184 15.30 9.27 -5.54
CA ASP A 184 16.22 8.11 -5.61
C ASP A 184 16.81 7.82 -4.22
N GLY A 185 16.43 6.69 -3.61
CA GLY A 185 17.14 6.13 -2.47
C GLY A 185 18.40 5.41 -2.94
N VAL A 186 19.55 5.68 -2.30
CA VAL A 186 20.79 4.94 -2.55
C VAL A 186 20.97 3.93 -1.42
N ILE A 187 21.17 2.66 -1.80
CA ILE A 187 21.60 1.60 -0.89
C ILE A 187 23.13 1.63 -0.88
N MET A 188 23.71 1.90 0.28
CA MET A 188 25.14 1.78 0.50
C MET A 188 25.42 0.48 1.27
N THR A 189 26.16 -0.42 0.64
CA THR A 189 26.84 -1.54 1.31
C THR A 189 28.30 -1.15 1.59
N SER A 190 28.89 -1.74 2.62
CA SER A 190 30.24 -1.38 3.11
C SER A 190 31.40 -1.70 2.17
N ASP A 191 31.18 -2.42 1.07
CA ASP A 191 32.16 -2.60 0.00
C ASP A 191 32.33 -1.34 -0.88
N GLY A 192 31.62 -0.25 -0.58
CA GLY A 192 31.69 1.01 -1.32
C GLY A 192 31.13 0.90 -2.74
N ARG A 193 30.57 -0.25 -3.11
CA ARG A 193 29.89 -0.44 -4.39
C ARG A 193 28.45 -0.02 -4.20
N SER A 194 28.06 1.06 -4.88
CA SER A 194 26.66 1.39 -5.10
C SER A 194 25.99 0.29 -5.92
N GLN A 195 25.54 -0.78 -5.27
CA GLN A 195 24.75 -1.83 -5.90
C GLN A 195 23.29 -1.39 -5.96
N GLY A 196 23.00 -0.55 -6.94
CA GLY A 196 21.64 -0.23 -7.34
C GLY A 196 21.14 1.11 -6.84
N ARG A 197 20.69 1.93 -7.79
CA ARG A 197 19.62 2.89 -7.51
C ARG A 197 18.37 2.06 -7.21
N MET A 198 17.59 2.48 -6.22
CA MET A 198 16.20 2.05 -6.17
C MET A 198 15.56 2.60 -7.45
N LEU A 199 15.53 1.80 -8.52
CA LEU A 199 15.04 2.25 -9.82
C LEU A 199 13.62 2.79 -9.59
N PRO A 200 13.30 4.01 -10.06
CA PRO A 200 11.91 4.44 -10.09
C PRO A 200 11.17 3.36 -10.86
N TYR A 201 10.34 2.64 -10.11
CA TYR A 201 9.50 1.56 -10.59
C TYR A 201 8.91 1.97 -11.96
N LYS A 202 9.28 1.22 -13.00
CA LYS A 202 9.10 1.46 -14.44
C LYS A 202 8.35 2.74 -14.83
N ARG A 203 9.12 3.78 -15.19
CA ARG A 203 8.63 5.00 -15.86
C ARG A 203 7.81 4.70 -17.13
N GLU A 204 8.05 3.59 -17.85
CA GLU A 204 7.53 3.41 -19.22
C GLU A 204 6.03 3.05 -19.29
N ALA A 205 5.51 2.21 -18.40
CA ALA A 205 4.06 1.96 -18.29
C ALA A 205 3.32 3.15 -17.64
N ALA A 206 4.00 3.81 -16.69
CA ALA A 206 3.52 5.03 -16.07
C ALA A 206 3.43 6.18 -17.08
N ILE A 207 4.37 6.34 -18.03
CA ILE A 207 4.40 7.42 -19.03
C ILE A 207 3.18 7.39 -19.97
N GLY A 208 2.73 6.21 -20.42
CA GLY A 208 1.53 6.07 -21.25
C GLY A 208 0.24 6.45 -20.51
N GLN A 209 0.11 6.04 -19.24
CA GLN A 209 -0.96 6.51 -18.36
C GLN A 209 -0.79 7.99 -18.01
N MET A 210 0.44 8.48 -17.82
CA MET A 210 0.77 9.86 -17.45
C MET A 210 0.31 10.84 -18.52
N THR A 211 0.57 10.57 -19.80
CA THR A 211 0.16 11.45 -20.91
C THR A 211 -1.37 11.58 -20.98
N SER A 212 -2.09 10.45 -20.81
CA SER A 212 -3.55 10.44 -20.73
C SER A 212 -4.09 11.15 -19.48
N ILE A 213 -3.37 11.06 -18.35
CA ILE A 213 -3.71 11.76 -17.10
C ILE A 213 -3.44 13.27 -17.25
N TYR A 214 -2.33 13.70 -17.86
CA TYR A 214 -2.03 15.11 -18.14
C TYR A 214 -3.09 15.75 -19.06
N ASP A 215 -3.42 15.09 -20.19
CA ASP A 215 -4.46 15.57 -21.10
C ASP A 215 -5.84 15.65 -20.43
N ARG A 216 -6.16 14.74 -19.51
CA ARG A 216 -7.41 14.78 -18.73
C ARG A 216 -7.38 15.82 -17.61
N TYR A 217 -6.24 15.97 -16.94
CA TYR A 217 -5.97 16.93 -15.88
C TYR A 217 -6.15 18.36 -16.39
N ASP A 218 -5.54 18.72 -17.51
CA ASP A 218 -5.67 20.06 -18.12
C ASP A 218 -7.11 20.37 -18.53
N ARG A 219 -7.86 19.35 -18.98
CA ARG A 219 -9.29 19.50 -19.34
C ARG A 219 -10.16 19.84 -18.13
N TYR A 220 -9.94 19.26 -16.97
CA TYR A 220 -10.80 19.48 -15.79
C TYR A 220 -10.55 20.83 -15.10
N HIS A 221 -9.28 21.26 -14.98
CA HIS A 221 -8.93 22.55 -14.35
C HIS A 221 -9.75 23.72 -14.91
N HIS A 222 -10.05 23.67 -16.20
CA HIS A 222 -10.72 24.73 -16.94
C HIS A 222 -12.24 24.61 -17.01
N THR A 223 -12.83 23.54 -16.49
CA THR A 223 -14.26 23.23 -16.66
C THR A 223 -14.99 22.98 -15.35
N SER A 224 -14.28 23.05 -14.22
CA SER A 224 -14.87 22.92 -12.88
C SER A 224 -15.46 24.25 -12.40
N ASN A 225 -16.63 24.18 -11.77
CA ASN A 225 -17.23 25.34 -11.09
C ASN A 225 -16.61 25.55 -9.70
N GLN A 226 -16.90 26.69 -9.07
CA GLN A 226 -16.32 27.03 -7.75
C GLN A 226 -16.63 25.98 -6.66
N ARG A 227 -17.83 25.38 -6.70
CA ARG A 227 -18.25 24.36 -5.73
C ARG A 227 -17.45 23.07 -5.87
N GLN A 228 -17.21 22.63 -7.11
CA GLN A 228 -16.39 21.46 -7.43
C GLN A 228 -14.94 21.68 -6.99
N ARG A 229 -14.36 22.86 -7.24
CA ARG A 229 -13.01 23.20 -6.76
C ARG A 229 -12.89 23.15 -5.23
N ASN A 230 -13.93 23.58 -4.52
CA ASN A 230 -13.98 23.45 -3.06
C ASN A 230 -14.03 21.99 -2.61
N HIS A 231 -14.76 21.12 -3.32
CA HIS A 231 -14.74 19.67 -3.07
C HIS A 231 -13.37 19.07 -3.36
N ASP A 232 -12.69 19.45 -4.45
CA ASP A 232 -11.34 18.99 -4.78
C ASP A 232 -10.34 19.33 -3.68
N MET A 233 -10.38 20.57 -3.16
CA MET A 233 -9.54 21.00 -2.05
C MET A 233 -9.80 20.16 -0.80
N ARG A 234 -11.08 19.90 -0.47
CA ARG A 234 -11.46 19.07 0.68
C ARG A 234 -11.02 17.61 0.53
N ILE A 235 -11.24 17.01 -0.64
CA ILE A 235 -10.81 15.64 -0.95
C ILE A 235 -9.28 15.54 -0.81
N ASN A 236 -8.53 16.48 -1.39
CA ASN A 236 -7.08 16.52 -1.28
C ASN A 236 -6.58 16.70 0.17
N MET A 237 -7.27 17.52 0.96
CA MET A 237 -6.98 17.72 2.37
C MET A 237 -7.23 16.44 3.18
N LEU A 238 -8.36 15.78 2.98
CA LEU A 238 -8.68 14.52 3.68
C LEU A 238 -7.68 13.42 3.31
N MET A 239 -7.28 13.33 2.04
CA MET A 239 -6.24 12.39 1.60
C MET A 239 -4.84 12.69 2.18
N SER A 240 -4.61 13.90 2.69
CA SER A 240 -3.33 14.30 3.31
C SER A 240 -3.27 14.05 4.82
N ARG A 241 -4.41 13.75 5.47
CA ARG A 241 -4.47 13.54 6.93
C ARG A 241 -3.96 12.14 7.29
N GLU A 242 -2.89 12.10 8.08
CA GLU A 242 -2.27 10.82 8.49
C GLU A 242 -3.06 10.09 9.59
N THR A 243 -3.80 10.84 10.39
CA THR A 243 -4.52 10.36 11.58
C THR A 243 -5.95 9.90 11.26
N ASP A 244 -6.36 9.92 10.00
CA ASP A 244 -7.73 9.58 9.64
C ASP A 244 -7.90 8.05 9.70
N THR A 245 -8.75 7.60 10.62
CA THR A 245 -9.01 6.18 10.88
C THR A 245 -9.84 5.57 9.76
N GLN A 246 -10.72 6.34 9.12
CA GLN A 246 -11.55 5.90 8.01
C GLN A 246 -11.03 6.48 6.69
N ARG A 247 -10.59 5.63 5.75
CA ARG A 247 -9.91 6.06 4.51
C ARG A 247 -10.76 5.89 3.24
N VAL A 248 -12.09 5.94 3.40
CA VAL A 248 -13.04 5.88 2.29
C VAL A 248 -13.68 7.25 2.12
N LEU A 249 -13.69 7.76 0.89
CA LEU A 249 -14.48 8.90 0.45
C LEU A 249 -15.49 8.43 -0.60
N SER A 250 -16.64 9.10 -0.68
CA SER A 250 -17.63 8.81 -1.70
C SER A 250 -18.08 10.06 -2.45
N VAL A 251 -18.11 9.94 -3.77
CA VAL A 251 -18.53 10.97 -4.70
C VAL A 251 -19.80 10.50 -5.39
N PHE A 252 -20.85 11.31 -5.35
CA PHE A 252 -22.13 10.99 -6.00
C PHE A 252 -22.71 12.16 -6.79
N GLY A 253 -23.75 11.89 -7.57
CA GLY A 253 -24.38 12.85 -8.46
C GLY A 253 -24.95 12.16 -9.68
N MET A 254 -25.81 12.83 -10.44
CA MET A 254 -26.48 12.24 -11.60
C MET A 254 -25.51 11.67 -12.64
N ALA A 255 -25.96 10.67 -13.40
CA ALA A 255 -25.19 10.13 -14.52
C ALA A 255 -24.75 11.26 -15.48
N GLY A 256 -23.50 11.21 -15.93
CA GLY A 256 -22.94 12.21 -16.86
C GLY A 256 -22.59 13.58 -16.25
N VAL A 257 -22.82 13.82 -14.95
CA VAL A 257 -22.55 15.13 -14.31
C VAL A 257 -21.06 15.47 -14.14
N GLY A 258 -20.15 14.53 -14.43
CA GLY A 258 -18.71 14.73 -14.33
C GLY A 258 -18.06 14.26 -13.01
N LYS A 259 -18.65 13.28 -12.32
CA LYS A 259 -18.07 12.70 -11.09
C LYS A 259 -16.65 12.14 -11.29
N SER A 260 -16.49 11.27 -12.29
CA SER A 260 -15.20 10.68 -12.64
C SER A 260 -14.18 11.77 -12.98
N ALA A 261 -14.58 12.79 -13.75
CA ALA A 261 -13.69 13.90 -14.09
C ALA A 261 -13.17 14.67 -12.84
N MET A 262 -14.02 14.86 -11.81
CA MET A 262 -13.60 15.48 -10.54
C MET A 262 -12.61 14.60 -9.76
N VAL A 263 -12.87 13.30 -9.68
CA VAL A 263 -11.95 12.37 -9.00
C VAL A 263 -10.65 12.21 -9.79
N GLU A 264 -10.71 12.15 -11.12
CA GLU A 264 -9.55 12.11 -12.01
C GLU A 264 -8.62 13.29 -11.77
N TRP A 265 -9.17 14.48 -11.55
CA TRP A 265 -8.38 15.67 -11.19
C TRP A 265 -7.61 15.48 -9.88
N SER A 266 -8.32 15.11 -8.81
CA SER A 266 -7.71 14.87 -7.50
C SER A 266 -6.71 13.71 -7.54
N TYR A 267 -6.99 12.65 -8.29
CA TYR A 267 -6.12 11.50 -8.52
C TYR A 267 -4.85 11.89 -9.28
N GLY A 268 -4.99 12.66 -10.37
CA GLY A 268 -3.89 13.20 -11.16
C GLY A 268 -2.95 14.09 -10.35
N GLN A 269 -3.48 14.95 -9.47
CA GLN A 269 -2.65 15.75 -8.56
C GLN A 269 -1.71 14.90 -7.71
N LYS A 270 -2.15 13.72 -7.25
CA LYS A 270 -1.34 12.81 -6.43
C LYS A 270 -0.31 12.01 -7.21
N ILE A 271 -0.60 11.70 -8.48
CA ILE A 271 0.31 10.96 -9.37
C ILE A 271 1.37 11.88 -9.97
N LEU A 272 0.94 13.05 -10.48
CA LEU A 272 1.77 13.92 -11.32
C LEU A 272 2.73 14.80 -10.53
N HIS A 273 2.40 15.14 -9.27
CA HIS A 273 3.22 16.02 -8.45
C HIS A 273 4.00 15.23 -7.38
N PRO A 274 5.35 15.16 -7.46
CA PRO A 274 6.17 14.39 -6.53
C PRO A 274 5.96 14.77 -5.06
N VAL A 275 5.72 16.07 -4.77
CA VAL A 275 5.46 16.59 -3.42
C VAL A 275 4.14 16.06 -2.83
N HIS A 276 3.22 15.60 -3.67
CA HIS A 276 1.92 15.07 -3.26
C HIS A 276 1.83 13.54 -3.34
N ARG A 277 2.91 12.85 -3.73
CA ARG A 277 2.97 11.41 -3.92
C ARG A 277 3.06 10.67 -2.57
N ARG A 278 1.90 10.37 -1.98
CA ARG A 278 1.78 9.65 -0.70
C ARG A 278 1.62 8.13 -0.87
N PHE A 279 1.04 7.70 -1.99
CA PHE A 279 0.76 6.30 -2.27
C PHE A 279 1.84 5.68 -3.14
N ASN A 280 2.14 4.41 -2.91
CA ASN A 280 3.06 3.63 -3.74
C ASN A 280 2.35 3.13 -5.00
N GLU A 281 1.07 2.80 -4.86
CA GLU A 281 0.22 2.31 -5.94
C GLU A 281 -0.95 3.25 -6.19
N TYR A 282 -1.41 3.25 -7.43
CA TYR A 282 -2.57 4.02 -7.88
C TYR A 282 -3.38 3.11 -8.80
N CYS A 283 -4.65 2.91 -8.46
CA CYS A 283 -5.52 1.98 -9.17
C CYS A 283 -6.88 2.65 -9.40
N TRP A 284 -7.39 2.56 -10.63
CA TRP A 284 -8.70 3.07 -11.02
C TRP A 284 -9.46 1.97 -11.74
N VAL A 285 -10.43 1.35 -11.07
CA VAL A 285 -11.21 0.28 -11.68
C VAL A 285 -12.68 0.65 -11.78
N GLU A 286 -13.24 0.37 -12.96
CA GLU A 286 -14.69 0.40 -13.16
C GLU A 286 -15.31 -0.89 -12.62
N ILE A 287 -16.35 -0.76 -11.81
CA ILE A 287 -17.11 -1.87 -11.26
C ILE A 287 -17.78 -2.64 -12.42
N PRO A 288 -17.58 -3.96 -12.52
CA PRO A 288 -18.19 -4.75 -13.58
C PRO A 288 -19.72 -4.77 -13.45
N HIS A 289 -20.39 -4.79 -14.60
CA HIS A 289 -21.84 -4.85 -14.67
C HIS A 289 -22.28 -5.92 -15.68
N PRO A 290 -22.96 -7.00 -15.24
CA PRO A 290 -23.36 -7.33 -13.86
C PRO A 290 -22.19 -7.44 -12.87
N PHE A 291 -22.46 -7.23 -11.57
CA PHE A 291 -21.42 -7.28 -10.53
C PHE A 291 -20.81 -8.68 -10.43
N SER A 292 -19.48 -8.74 -10.49
CA SER A 292 -18.68 -9.95 -10.26
C SER A 292 -17.42 -9.55 -9.51
N LEU A 293 -17.22 -10.15 -8.33
CA LEU A 293 -16.04 -9.88 -7.52
C LEU A 293 -14.77 -10.48 -8.13
N GLU A 294 -14.87 -11.59 -8.86
CA GLU A 294 -13.76 -12.20 -9.60
C GLU A 294 -13.28 -11.28 -10.73
N GLU A 295 -14.20 -10.79 -11.55
CA GLU A 295 -13.89 -9.86 -12.65
C GLU A 295 -13.31 -8.55 -12.10
N LEU A 296 -13.87 -8.01 -11.02
CA LEU A 296 -13.30 -6.85 -10.33
C LEU A 296 -11.87 -7.15 -9.84
N SER A 297 -11.66 -8.32 -9.26
CA SER A 297 -10.34 -8.76 -8.77
C SER A 297 -9.33 -8.86 -9.91
N TRP A 298 -9.75 -9.33 -11.08
CA TRP A 298 -8.92 -9.38 -12.28
C TRP A 298 -8.52 -7.98 -12.76
N ARG A 299 -9.51 -7.07 -12.91
CA ARG A 299 -9.26 -5.67 -13.28
C ARG A 299 -8.30 -4.97 -12.32
N LEU A 300 -8.46 -5.21 -11.02
CA LEU A 300 -7.56 -4.70 -9.99
C LEU A 300 -6.14 -5.24 -10.18
N LEU A 301 -5.98 -6.56 -10.36
CA LEU A 301 -4.66 -7.20 -10.54
C LEU A 301 -3.93 -6.74 -11.79
N GLN A 302 -4.65 -6.42 -12.87
CA GLN A 302 -4.08 -5.88 -14.10
C GLN A 302 -3.49 -4.48 -13.93
N GLN A 303 -4.07 -3.67 -13.05
CA GLN A 303 -3.60 -2.31 -12.80
C GLN A 303 -2.57 -2.22 -11.69
N LEU A 304 -2.58 -3.18 -10.77
CA LEU A 304 -1.55 -3.27 -9.75
C LEU A 304 -0.22 -3.66 -10.40
N HIS A 305 0.78 -2.88 -10.07
CA HIS A 305 2.14 -3.07 -10.50
C HIS A 305 2.72 -4.42 -10.03
N TRP A 306 3.63 -5.02 -10.78
CA TRP A 306 4.33 -6.24 -10.37
C TRP A 306 5.83 -5.99 -10.52
N ASP A 307 6.60 -6.27 -9.47
CA ASP A 307 8.03 -5.91 -9.43
C ASP A 307 8.82 -6.57 -10.57
N ASN A 308 8.38 -7.74 -11.05
CA ASN A 308 8.89 -8.39 -12.25
C ASN A 308 7.80 -9.29 -12.90
N ALA A 309 8.09 -9.78 -14.11
CA ALA A 309 7.19 -10.64 -14.87
C ALA A 309 7.00 -12.02 -14.19
N GLU A 310 8.03 -12.55 -13.54
CA GLU A 310 8.00 -13.84 -12.84
C GLU A 310 7.05 -13.84 -11.64
N LEU A 311 6.92 -12.72 -10.92
CA LEU A 311 5.98 -12.57 -9.81
C LEU A 311 4.53 -12.59 -10.28
N MET A 312 4.26 -11.93 -11.40
CA MET A 312 2.96 -12.00 -12.05
C MET A 312 2.68 -13.42 -12.51
N GLU A 313 3.66 -14.07 -13.16
CA GLU A 313 3.55 -15.44 -13.65
C GLU A 313 3.31 -16.45 -12.52
N ALA A 314 4.07 -16.39 -11.42
CA ALA A 314 3.88 -17.27 -10.27
C ALA A 314 2.50 -17.08 -9.61
N ALA A 315 2.03 -15.84 -9.50
CA ALA A 315 0.69 -15.55 -9.03
C ALA A 315 -0.37 -16.14 -9.97
N MET A 316 -0.20 -15.97 -11.29
CA MET A 316 -1.12 -16.52 -12.30
C MET A 316 -1.11 -18.06 -12.31
N VAL A 317 0.05 -18.70 -12.21
CA VAL A 317 0.18 -20.17 -12.09
C VAL A 317 -0.55 -20.68 -10.85
N SER A 318 -0.46 -19.97 -9.71
CA SER A 318 -1.19 -20.36 -8.51
C SER A 318 -2.72 -20.29 -8.66
N ILE A 319 -3.22 -19.44 -9.57
CA ILE A 319 -4.64 -19.35 -9.92
C ILE A 319 -5.03 -20.47 -10.89
N ILE A 320 -4.23 -20.69 -11.93
CA ILE A 320 -4.47 -21.70 -12.97
C ILE A 320 -4.45 -23.11 -12.38
N ASP A 321 -3.53 -23.38 -11.44
CA ASP A 321 -3.43 -24.67 -10.73
C ASP A 321 -4.52 -24.84 -9.65
N GLU A 322 -5.50 -23.92 -9.56
CA GLU A 322 -6.57 -23.88 -8.55
C GLU A 322 -6.08 -23.87 -7.09
N ARG A 323 -4.80 -23.58 -6.86
CA ARG A 323 -4.19 -23.53 -5.52
C ARG A 323 -4.66 -22.30 -4.75
N ARG A 324 -5.01 -21.22 -5.45
CA ARG A 324 -5.52 -19.97 -4.89
C ARG A 324 -6.57 -19.38 -5.82
N ASP A 325 -7.65 -18.88 -5.26
CA ASP A 325 -8.62 -18.08 -6.02
C ASP A 325 -8.07 -16.66 -6.27
N ILE A 326 -8.42 -16.11 -7.44
CA ILE A 326 -8.07 -14.76 -7.89
C ILE A 326 -8.37 -13.67 -6.87
N ILE A 327 -9.47 -13.77 -6.13
CA ILE A 327 -9.89 -12.80 -5.11
C ILE A 327 -8.84 -12.78 -3.98
N GLN A 328 -8.32 -13.94 -3.57
CA GLN A 328 -7.28 -14.04 -2.55
C GLN A 328 -5.96 -13.42 -3.03
N VAL A 329 -5.57 -13.70 -4.28
CA VAL A 329 -4.36 -13.11 -4.90
C VAL A 329 -4.50 -11.59 -5.00
N CYS A 330 -5.67 -11.10 -5.39
CA CYS A 330 -5.96 -9.67 -5.46
C CYS A 330 -5.93 -8.97 -4.10
N LYS A 331 -6.62 -9.54 -3.10
CA LYS A 331 -6.61 -9.05 -1.72
C LYS A 331 -5.20 -8.96 -1.17
N MET A 332 -4.40 -9.98 -1.42
CA MET A 332 -3.00 -10.03 -1.04
C MET A 332 -2.20 -8.94 -1.74
N ARG A 333 -2.28 -8.83 -3.07
CA ARG A 333 -1.53 -7.80 -3.81
C ARG A 333 -1.90 -6.39 -3.38
N LEU A 334 -3.17 -6.11 -3.11
CA LEU A 334 -3.62 -4.83 -2.56
C LEU A 334 -3.00 -4.55 -1.18
N LYS A 335 -2.94 -5.54 -0.29
CA LYS A 335 -2.24 -5.39 1.01
C LYS A 335 -0.74 -5.16 0.83
N LEU A 336 -0.11 -5.85 -0.10
CA LEU A 336 1.33 -5.75 -0.38
C LEU A 336 1.73 -4.43 -1.08
N SER A 337 0.78 -3.65 -1.58
CA SER A 337 1.02 -2.33 -2.18
C SER A 337 1.69 -1.33 -1.22
N MET A 338 1.65 -1.59 0.10
CA MET A 338 2.25 -0.71 1.11
C MET A 338 1.69 0.73 1.07
N GLY A 339 0.45 0.89 0.58
CA GLY A 339 -0.25 2.16 0.40
C GLY A 339 -0.70 2.37 -1.06
N CYS A 340 -2.01 2.33 -1.29
CA CYS A 340 -2.64 2.46 -2.60
C CYS A 340 -3.70 3.58 -2.59
N LEU A 341 -3.80 4.38 -3.64
CA LEU A 341 -5.00 5.18 -3.91
C LEU A 341 -5.88 4.39 -4.88
N LEU A 342 -7.00 3.87 -4.37
CA LEU A 342 -7.94 3.04 -5.11
C LEU A 342 -9.18 3.86 -5.47
N VAL A 343 -9.49 3.98 -6.75
CA VAL A 343 -10.76 4.53 -7.23
C VAL A 343 -11.65 3.38 -7.71
N LEU A 344 -12.85 3.30 -7.15
CA LEU A 344 -13.90 2.37 -7.54
C LEU A 344 -15.00 3.14 -8.26
N ASP A 345 -15.00 3.09 -9.59
CA ASP A 345 -15.95 3.85 -10.41
C ASP A 345 -17.18 3.01 -10.77
N GLY A 346 -18.37 3.50 -10.45
CA GLY A 346 -19.64 2.86 -10.84
C GLY A 346 -20.22 1.88 -9.82
N VAL A 347 -19.99 2.05 -8.50
CA VAL A 347 -20.69 1.22 -7.50
C VAL A 347 -22.20 1.51 -7.56
N ARG A 348 -23.04 0.50 -7.82
CA ARG A 348 -24.48 0.68 -8.06
C ARG A 348 -25.38 0.38 -6.87
N SER A 349 -24.93 -0.44 -5.92
CA SER A 349 -25.75 -0.89 -4.80
C SER A 349 -24.94 -0.95 -3.50
N THR A 350 -25.64 -0.97 -2.37
CA THR A 350 -25.03 -1.20 -1.05
C THR A 350 -24.50 -2.62 -0.91
N GLU A 351 -25.12 -3.57 -1.60
CA GLU A 351 -24.74 -4.98 -1.63
C GLU A 351 -23.38 -5.16 -2.34
N ASP A 352 -23.20 -4.53 -3.49
CA ASP A 352 -21.94 -4.55 -4.24
C ASP A 352 -20.81 -3.97 -3.38
N TRP A 353 -21.05 -2.82 -2.73
CA TRP A 353 -20.08 -2.23 -1.81
C TRP A 353 -19.76 -3.16 -0.64
N ASN A 354 -20.77 -3.76 -0.01
CA ASN A 354 -20.57 -4.65 1.12
C ASN A 354 -19.73 -5.87 0.73
N ALA A 355 -19.96 -6.44 -0.45
CA ALA A 355 -19.16 -7.54 -0.97
C ALA A 355 -17.68 -7.15 -1.18
N ILE A 356 -17.44 -5.99 -1.81
CA ILE A 356 -16.08 -5.45 -2.02
C ILE A 356 -15.40 -5.17 -0.67
N ASN A 357 -16.08 -4.45 0.21
CA ASN A 357 -15.54 -4.00 1.48
C ASN A 357 -15.27 -5.17 2.45
N ALA A 358 -16.12 -6.21 2.45
CA ALA A 358 -15.90 -7.41 3.25
C ALA A 358 -14.61 -8.14 2.86
N VAL A 359 -14.32 -8.22 1.55
CA VAL A 359 -13.13 -8.90 1.06
C VAL A 359 -11.87 -8.06 1.26
N PHE A 360 -11.90 -6.79 0.86
CA PHE A 360 -10.70 -5.94 0.85
C PHE A 360 -10.50 -5.10 2.12
N CYS A 361 -11.44 -5.15 3.07
CA CYS A 361 -11.39 -4.46 4.36
C CYS A 361 -11.19 -2.93 4.24
N LEU A 362 -11.78 -2.30 3.21
CA LEU A 362 -11.48 -0.91 2.83
C LEU A 362 -11.91 0.14 3.86
N SER A 363 -12.91 -0.17 4.69
CA SER A 363 -13.50 0.76 5.66
C SER A 363 -12.97 0.59 7.09
N GLN A 364 -12.16 -0.42 7.35
CA GLN A 364 -11.73 -0.73 8.72
C GLN A 364 -10.71 0.29 9.24
N PRO A 365 -10.86 0.76 10.50
CA PRO A 365 -9.85 1.58 11.15
C PRO A 365 -8.51 0.88 11.15
N THR A 366 -7.51 1.48 10.53
CA THR A 366 -6.15 0.95 10.58
C THR A 366 -5.29 1.88 11.43
N ILE A 367 -4.79 1.32 12.52
CA ILE A 367 -3.91 2.02 13.48
C ILE A 367 -2.54 2.36 12.82
N TYR A 368 -2.26 1.82 11.61
CA TYR A 368 -0.99 1.97 10.89
C TYR A 368 -1.10 2.73 9.57
N GLN A 369 -0.03 3.42 9.21
CA GLN A 369 0.01 4.47 8.18
C GLN A 369 0.01 3.97 6.72
N ASN A 370 0.03 2.65 6.45
CA ASN A 370 0.37 2.08 5.13
C ASN A 370 -0.76 1.26 4.46
N TYR A 371 -2.01 1.75 4.46
CA TYR A 371 -3.16 1.06 3.84
C TYR A 371 -3.81 1.88 2.73
N THR A 372 -4.59 1.18 1.90
CA THR A 372 -5.36 1.71 0.77
C THR A 372 -6.30 2.83 1.19
N TYR A 373 -6.24 3.95 0.48
CA TYR A 373 -7.21 5.02 0.53
C TYR A 373 -8.16 4.86 -0.66
N THR A 374 -9.45 4.83 -0.40
CA THR A 374 -10.46 4.47 -1.40
C THR A 374 -11.36 5.66 -1.72
N ILE A 375 -11.57 5.94 -3.01
CA ILE A 375 -12.59 6.86 -3.49
C ILE A 375 -13.64 6.03 -4.23
N VAL A 376 -14.88 6.06 -3.76
CA VAL A 376 -16.02 5.41 -4.40
C VAL A 376 -16.79 6.43 -5.22
N ILE A 377 -17.05 6.13 -6.49
CA ILE A 377 -17.92 6.93 -7.35
C ILE A 377 -19.21 6.14 -7.59
N THR A 378 -20.35 6.80 -7.41
CA THR A 378 -21.68 6.20 -7.59
C THR A 378 -22.68 7.25 -8.10
N ASP A 379 -23.77 6.82 -8.73
CA ASP A 379 -24.88 7.70 -9.08
C ASP A 379 -25.84 7.93 -7.90
N ASP A 380 -25.80 7.06 -6.88
CA ASP A 380 -26.79 7.01 -5.81
C ASP A 380 -26.26 7.59 -4.49
N ARG A 381 -27.01 8.55 -3.93
CA ARG A 381 -26.68 9.19 -2.65
C ARG A 381 -26.68 8.22 -1.48
N SER A 382 -27.63 7.27 -1.45
CA SER A 382 -27.75 6.28 -0.38
C SER A 382 -26.54 5.35 -0.36
N VAL A 383 -26.11 4.89 -1.53
CA VAL A 383 -24.88 4.08 -1.70
C VAL A 383 -23.66 4.87 -1.24
N ALA A 384 -23.48 6.11 -1.71
CA ALA A 384 -22.35 6.95 -1.29
C ALA A 384 -22.30 7.18 0.22
N THR A 385 -23.46 7.40 0.84
CA THR A 385 -23.56 7.60 2.28
C THR A 385 -23.22 6.32 3.05
N HIS A 386 -23.67 5.17 2.55
CA HIS A 386 -23.37 3.85 3.11
C HIS A 386 -21.87 3.51 3.02
N CYS A 387 -21.23 3.81 1.89
CA CYS A 387 -19.81 3.53 1.66
C CYS A 387 -18.86 4.18 2.68
N VAL A 388 -19.25 5.32 3.26
CA VAL A 388 -18.48 6.03 4.27
C VAL A 388 -19.07 5.88 5.68
N ASN A 389 -19.81 4.81 5.96
CA ASN A 389 -20.45 4.58 7.25
C ASN A 389 -21.25 5.80 7.76
N HIS A 390 -21.97 6.46 6.85
CA HIS A 390 -22.77 7.66 7.13
C HIS A 390 -21.99 8.90 7.62
N ASN A 391 -20.67 8.93 7.42
CA ASN A 391 -19.85 10.11 7.70
C ASN A 391 -20.05 11.21 6.64
N ALA A 392 -20.90 12.19 6.97
CA ALA A 392 -21.27 13.27 6.06
C ALA A 392 -20.07 14.11 5.56
N ASP A 393 -18.97 14.19 6.30
CA ASP A 393 -17.78 14.94 5.89
C ASP A 393 -17.00 14.28 4.74
N LYS A 394 -17.31 13.01 4.44
CA LYS A 394 -16.66 12.17 3.44
C LYS A 394 -17.55 11.88 2.23
N VAL A 395 -18.75 12.47 2.18
CA VAL A 395 -19.69 12.37 1.05
C VAL A 395 -19.68 13.67 0.25
N PHE A 396 -19.36 13.58 -1.04
CA PHE A 396 -19.26 14.73 -1.94
C PHE A 396 -20.28 14.64 -3.07
N ASN A 397 -21.18 15.62 -3.16
CA ASN A 397 -22.13 15.72 -4.26
C ASN A 397 -21.55 16.53 -5.42
N VAL A 398 -21.64 15.99 -6.64
CA VAL A 398 -21.29 16.68 -7.88
C VAL A 398 -22.57 17.18 -8.52
N TRP A 399 -22.67 18.50 -8.59
CA TRP A 399 -23.79 19.20 -9.21
C TRP A 399 -23.50 19.49 -10.68
N GLY A 400 -24.57 19.64 -11.46
CA GLY A 400 -24.49 20.19 -12.81
C GLY A 400 -23.85 21.59 -12.81
N LEU A 401 -23.25 21.94 -13.94
CA LEU A 401 -22.67 23.26 -14.12
C LEU A 401 -23.78 24.32 -14.13
N GLU A 402 -23.47 25.49 -13.55
CA GLU A 402 -24.31 26.67 -13.69
C GLU A 402 -24.27 27.17 -15.14
N ALA A 403 -25.27 27.94 -15.56
CA ALA A 403 -25.44 28.32 -16.97
C ALA A 403 -24.19 28.94 -17.59
N ASP A 404 -23.51 29.85 -16.87
CA ASP A 404 -22.29 30.50 -17.35
C ASP A 404 -21.12 29.52 -17.49
N ASP A 405 -20.97 28.58 -16.56
CA ASP A 405 -19.89 27.59 -16.59
C ASP A 405 -20.16 26.51 -17.66
N ALA A 406 -21.42 26.13 -17.86
CA ALA A 406 -21.85 25.26 -18.95
C ALA A 406 -21.61 25.92 -20.31
N LEU A 407 -21.93 27.22 -20.45
CA LEU A 407 -21.68 28.00 -21.66
C LEU A 407 -20.18 28.11 -21.94
N ARG A 408 -19.37 28.41 -20.92
CA ARG A 408 -17.89 28.41 -21.03
C ARG A 408 -17.33 27.06 -21.49
N LEU A 409 -17.82 25.96 -20.90
CA LEU A 409 -17.44 24.60 -21.31
C LEU A 409 -17.84 24.33 -22.77
N PHE A 410 -19.06 24.72 -23.16
CA PHE A 410 -19.55 24.55 -24.52
C PHE A 410 -18.69 25.28 -25.54
N HIS A 411 -18.43 26.58 -25.35
CA HIS A 411 -17.55 27.36 -26.24
C HIS A 411 -16.18 26.72 -26.40
N ARG A 412 -15.57 26.27 -25.30
CA ARG A 412 -14.26 25.63 -25.34
C ARG A 412 -14.28 24.33 -26.13
N LYS A 413 -15.26 23.45 -25.88
CA LYS A 413 -15.36 22.17 -26.60
C LYS A 413 -15.64 22.38 -28.08
N THR A 414 -16.45 23.37 -28.44
CA THR A 414 -16.68 23.73 -29.84
C THR A 414 -15.43 24.30 -30.49
N TYR A 415 -14.68 25.15 -29.79
CA TYR A 415 -13.39 25.66 -30.27
C TYR A 415 -12.40 24.52 -30.53
N ASP A 416 -12.20 23.61 -29.58
CA ASP A 416 -11.28 22.47 -29.71
C ASP A 416 -11.65 21.60 -30.92
N LEU A 417 -12.95 21.33 -31.11
CA LEU A 417 -13.46 20.56 -32.25
C LEU A 417 -13.25 21.26 -33.59
N LEU A 418 -13.52 22.56 -33.67
CA LEU A 418 -13.30 23.36 -34.88
C LEU A 418 -11.81 23.41 -35.22
N HIS A 419 -10.96 23.68 -34.24
CA HIS A 419 -9.52 23.70 -34.42
C HIS A 419 -8.98 22.35 -34.93
N LEU A 420 -9.45 21.22 -34.38
CA LEU A 420 -9.11 19.88 -34.88
C LEU A 420 -9.59 19.65 -36.32
N TYR A 421 -10.81 20.07 -36.65
CA TYR A 421 -11.40 19.94 -37.98
C TYR A 421 -10.60 20.73 -39.03
N TYR A 422 -10.27 21.99 -38.77
CA TYR A 422 -9.49 22.83 -39.70
C TYR A 422 -8.06 22.31 -39.89
N ARG A 423 -7.42 21.84 -38.81
CA ARG A 423 -6.10 21.22 -38.88
C ARG A 423 -6.11 19.95 -39.74
N ALA A 424 -7.17 19.14 -39.65
CA ALA A 424 -7.35 17.96 -40.49
C ALA A 424 -7.55 18.30 -41.98
N LEU A 425 -8.08 19.49 -42.28
CA LEU A 425 -8.21 20.02 -43.65
C LEU A 425 -6.94 20.73 -44.16
N GLY A 426 -5.86 20.77 -43.37
CA GLY A 426 -4.60 21.41 -43.75
C GLY A 426 -4.61 22.93 -43.64
N GLY A 427 -5.62 23.51 -43.00
CA GLY A 427 -5.73 24.95 -42.71
C GLY A 427 -5.31 25.27 -41.27
N ASP A 428 -4.98 26.55 -41.03
CA ASP A 428 -4.78 27.10 -39.69
C ASP A 428 -6.06 27.88 -39.29
N PHE A 429 -6.58 27.64 -38.09
CA PHE A 429 -7.85 28.24 -37.63
C PHE A 429 -7.58 29.55 -36.88
N ASP A 430 -8.06 30.69 -37.40
CA ASP A 430 -7.97 31.99 -36.73
C ASP A 430 -9.26 32.25 -35.92
N LEU A 431 -9.11 32.76 -34.69
CA LEU A 431 -10.20 33.22 -33.82
C LEU A 431 -11.16 34.21 -34.51
N LYS A 432 -10.70 34.93 -35.54
CA LYS A 432 -11.54 35.83 -36.35
C LYS A 432 -12.64 35.11 -37.13
N ASP A 433 -12.46 33.83 -37.45
CA ASP A 433 -13.44 33.05 -38.22
C ASP A 433 -14.68 32.67 -37.39
N LEU A 434 -14.58 32.65 -36.06
CA LEU A 434 -15.72 32.44 -35.16
C LEU A 434 -16.71 33.61 -35.19
N LYS A 435 -16.22 34.84 -35.28
CA LYS A 435 -17.07 36.03 -35.41
C LYS A 435 -17.89 36.01 -36.71
N ASN A 436 -17.30 35.49 -37.80
CA ASN A 436 -17.98 35.36 -39.09
C ASN A 436 -19.08 34.29 -39.08
N LEU A 437 -19.03 33.33 -38.14
CA LEU A 437 -20.05 32.30 -37.91
C LEU A 437 -21.17 32.77 -36.96
N GLY A 438 -21.15 34.03 -36.51
CA GLY A 438 -22.18 34.60 -35.63
C GLY A 438 -21.99 34.25 -34.15
N TRP A 439 -20.79 33.83 -33.75
CA TRP A 439 -20.44 33.61 -32.34
C TRP A 439 -19.80 34.90 -31.81
N GLU A 440 -20.49 35.61 -30.92
CA GLU A 440 -19.98 36.82 -30.24
C GLU A 440 -18.95 36.49 -29.15
#